data_AF-A0A536X962-F1
#
_entry.id   AF-A0A536X962-F1
#
_cell.length_a   1.000
_cell.length_b   1.000
_cell.length_c   1.000
_cell.angle_alpha   90.00
_cell.angle_beta   90.00
_cell.angle_gamma   90.00
#
_symmetry.space_group_name_H-M   'P 1'
#
loop_
_entity.id
_entity.type
_entity.pdbx_description
1 polymer ?
#
loop_
_entity_poly.entity_id
_entity_poly.type
_entity_poly.pdbx_seq_one_letter_code
_entity_poly.pdbx_strand_id
1 'polypeptide(L)' 'MRAQGAKATLVLTGSDGAERAIRMRVAGANAFEASDVAVKIGERVLFFAKMSDGQVHVGQLTAP' A
#
# COMPACT_ATOMS: atom_id res chain seq x y z
N MET A 1 9.66 -12.89 5.63
CA MET A 1 9.65 -11.42 5.64
C MET A 1 9.14 -10.98 7.01
N ARG A 2 9.90 -10.23 7.82
CA ARG A 2 9.40 -9.67 9.09
C ARG A 2 9.07 -8.19 8.86
N ALA A 3 7.88 -7.74 9.24
CA ALA A 3 7.40 -6.38 9.03
C ALA A 3 7.93 -5.37 10.08
N GLN A 4 8.62 -5.84 11.12
CA GLN A 4 9.19 -4.98 12.16
C GLN A 4 10.29 -4.08 11.58
N GLY A 5 10.11 -2.76 11.70
CA GLY A 5 11.01 -1.75 11.13
C GLY A 5 10.76 -1.41 9.65
N ALA A 6 9.80 -2.07 9.00
CA ALA A 6 9.39 -1.76 7.64
C ALA A 6 8.36 -0.63 7.61
N LYS A 7 8.28 0.08 6.48
CA LYS A 7 7.30 1.13 6.20
C LYS A 7 6.53 0.79 4.94
N ALA A 8 5.21 0.89 4.98
CA ALA A 8 4.39 0.67 3.79
C ALA A 8 3.41 1.81 3.54
N THR A 9 3.12 2.00 2.26
CA THR A 9 2.21 3.02 1.73
C THR A 9 1.32 2.38 0.67
N LEU A 10 0.02 2.61 0.79
CA LEU A 10 -0.97 2.32 -0.24
C LEU A 10 -1.19 3.61 -1.04
N VAL A 11 -1.11 3.54 -2.36
CA VAL A 11 -1.39 4.65 -3.26
C VAL A 11 -2.61 4.29 -4.10
N LEU A 12 -3.62 5.16 -4.08
CA LEU A 12 -4.80 5.07 -4.93
C LEU A 12 -4.70 6.15 -6.00
N THR A 13 -4.78 5.77 -7.26
CA THR A 13 -4.73 6.70 -8.40
C THR A 13 -6.08 6.68 -9.11
N GLY A 14 -6.76 7.82 -9.13
CA GLY A 14 -8.01 8.03 -9.87
C GLY A 14 -7.81 8.01 -11.38
N SER A 15 -8.91 7.86 -12.12
CA SER A 15 -8.89 7.94 -13.59
C SER A 15 -8.50 9.32 -14.12
N ASP A 16 -8.62 10.35 -13.28
CA ASP A 16 -8.16 11.73 -13.52
C ASP A 16 -6.66 11.91 -13.24
N GLY A 17 -5.97 10.87 -12.78
CA GLY A 17 -4.56 10.91 -12.38
C GLY A 17 -4.33 11.43 -10.96
N ALA A 18 -5.38 11.75 -10.20
CA ALA A 18 -5.23 12.21 -8.82
C ALA A 18 -4.75 11.07 -7.91
N GLU A 19 -3.71 11.31 -7.11
CA GLU A 19 -3.14 10.30 -6.21
C GLU A 19 -3.46 10.56 -4.75
N ARG A 20 -3.77 9.48 -4.02
CA ARG A 20 -3.95 9.48 -2.57
C ARG A 20 -3.00 8.48 -1.94
N ALA A 21 -2.01 8.95 -1.20
CA ALA A 21 -1.06 8.12 -0.47
C ALA A 21 -1.51 7.92 0.99
N ILE A 22 -1.65 6.67 1.39
CA ILE A 22 -2.17 6.25 2.69
C ILE A 22 -1.08 5.41 3.38
N ARG A 23 -0.60 5.88 4.53
CA ARG A 23 0.39 5.14 5.30
C ARG A 23 -0.26 3.90 5.93
N MET A 24 0.39 2.76 5.77
CA MET A 24 -0.09 1.49 6.33
C MET A 24 0.58 1.21 7.67
N ARG A 25 -0.14 0.56 8.57
CA ARG A 25 0.40 0.03 9.83
C ARG A 25 0.92 -1.39 9.64
N VAL A 26 1.88 -1.79 10.45
CA VAL A 26 2.28 -3.20 10.55
C VAL A 26 1.18 -3.96 11.28
N ALA A 27 0.69 -5.03 10.65
CA ALA A 27 -0.33 -5.92 11.22
C ALA A 27 0.31 -7.29 11.48
N GLY A 28 0.63 -7.55 12.75
CA GLY A 28 1.33 -8.78 13.15
C GLY A 28 2.75 -8.87 12.59
N ALA A 29 3.24 -10.08 12.37
CA ALA A 29 4.65 -10.31 12.00
C ALA A 29 4.94 -10.07 10.52
N ASN A 30 3.96 -10.27 9.63
CA ASN A 30 4.20 -10.47 8.19
C ASN A 30 3.26 -9.67 7.27
N ALA A 31 2.43 -8.76 7.82
CA ALA A 31 1.45 -8.04 7.03
C ALA A 31 1.46 -6.53 7.29
N PHE A 32 0.91 -5.79 6.34
CA PHE A 32 0.59 -4.37 6.47
C PHE A 32 -0.90 -4.18 6.26
N GLU A 33 -1.48 -3.21 6.96
CA GLU A 33 -2.90 -2.92 6.90
C GLU A 33 -3.11 -1.41 6.74
N ALA A 34 -4.08 -1.04 5.90
CA ALA A 34 -4.68 0.28 5.89
C ALA A 34 -6.16 0.14 6.26
N SER A 35 -6.60 0.85 7.28
CA SER A 35 -7.99 0.87 7.73
C SER A 35 -8.73 2.06 7.10
N ASP A 36 -10.04 1.96 6.97
CA ASP A 36 -10.93 3.03 6.48
C ASP A 36 -10.62 3.55 5.06
N VAL A 37 -10.09 2.67 4.21
CA VAL A 37 -9.79 2.98 2.81
C VAL A 37 -10.97 2.64 1.92
N ALA A 38 -11.67 3.66 1.42
CA ALA A 38 -12.63 3.52 0.34
C ALA A 38 -11.94 3.62 -1.02
N VAL A 39 -11.89 2.50 -1.74
CA VAL A 39 -11.45 2.43 -3.15
C VAL A 39 -12.65 2.68 -4.04
N LYS A 40 -12.51 3.61 -4.99
CA LYS A 40 -13.55 3.95 -5.96
C LYS A 40 -13.39 3.09 -7.22
N ILE A 41 -14.50 2.87 -7.92
CA ILE A 41 -14.48 2.21 -9.23
C ILE A 41 -13.55 2.98 -10.17
N GLY A 42 -12.69 2.26 -10.88
CA GLY A 42 -11.70 2.83 -11.80
C GLY A 42 -10.43 3.37 -11.13
N GLU A 43 -10.29 3.32 -9.79
CA GLU A 43 -9.02 3.61 -9.13
C GLU A 43 -8.03 2.45 -9.32
N ARG A 44 -6.79 2.79 -9.68
CA ARG A 44 -5.66 1.86 -9.62
C ARG A 44 -5.11 1.84 -8.20
N VAL A 45 -4.83 0.65 -7.70
CA VAL A 45 -4.29 0.46 -6.35
C VAL A 45 -2.85 -0.02 -6.45
N LEU A 46 -1.93 0.75 -5.88
CA LEU A 46 -0.51 0.42 -5.77
C LEU A 46 -0.11 0.29 -4.30
N PHE A 47 0.67 -0.73 -3.99
CA PHE A 47 1.22 -0.98 -2.67
C PHE A 47 2.74 -0.88 -2.74
N PHE A 48 3.33 -0.11 -1.82
CA PHE A 48 4.77 0.01 -1.67
C PHE A 48 5.16 -0.36 -0.25
N ALA A 49 6.13 -1.26 -0.07
CA ALA A 49 6.73 -1.55 1.22
C ALA A 49 8.25 -1.45 1.15
N LYS A 50 8.83 -0.58 1.97
CA LYS A 50 10.27 -0.53 2.24
C LYS A 50 10.58 -1.38 3.47
N MET A 51 11.32 -2.44 3.25
CA MET A 51 11.76 -3.38 4.29
C MET A 51 12.94 -2.79 5.08
N SER A 52 13.21 -3.36 6.25
CA SER A 52 14.28 -2.90 7.15
C SER A 52 15.69 -3.07 6.57
N ASP A 53 15.87 -4.02 5.66
CA ASP A 53 17.11 -4.27 4.92
C ASP A 53 17.29 -3.34 3.71
N GLY A 54 16.34 -2.42 3.48
CA GLY A 54 16.37 -1.44 2.41
C GLY A 54 15.63 -1.87 1.14
N GLN A 55 15.25 -3.14 0.99
CA GLN A 55 14.50 -3.64 -0.17
C GLN A 55 13.15 -2.95 -0.30
N VAL A 56 12.69 -2.73 -1.53
CA VAL A 56 11.39 -2.14 -1.84
C VAL A 56 10.55 -3.14 -2.62
N HIS A 57 9.38 -3.45 -2.07
CA HIS A 57 8.41 -4.35 -2.68
C HIS A 57 7.25 -3.53 -3.23
N VAL A 58 6.86 -3.81 -4.47
CA VAL A 58 5.75 -3.14 -5.14
C VAL A 58 4.72 -4.19 -5.52
N GLY A 59 3.48 -3.96 -5.12
CA GLY A 59 2.32 -4.74 -5.54
C GLY A 59 1.34 -3.82 -6.27
N GLN A 60 0.65 -4.36 -7.26
CA GLN A 60 -0.45 -3.67 -7.92
C GLN A 60 -1.68 -4.55 -7.89
N LEU A 61 -2.80 -3.94 -7.54
CA LEU A 61 -4.13 -4.54 -7.68
C LEU A 61 -4.88 -3.72 -8.72
N THR A 62 -5.37 -4.41 -9.75
CA THR A 62 -6.37 -3.86 -10.64
C THR A 62 -7.71 -4.16 -9.98
N ALA A 63 -8.41 -3.13 -9.50
CA ALA A 63 -9.79 -3.32 -9.07
C ALA A 63 -10.61 -3.76 -10.31
N PRO A 64 -11.48 -4.78 -10.18
CA PRO A 64 -12.34 -5.21 -11.28
C PRO A 64 -13.29 -4.11 -11.76
#